data_AF-A0A2Y9MMV4-F1
#
_entry.id   AF-A0A2Y9MMV4-F1
#
_cell.length_a   1.000
_cell.length_b   1.000
_cell.length_c   1.000
_cell.angle_alpha   90.00
_cell.angle_beta   90.00
_cell.angle_gamma   90.00
#
_symmetry.space_group_name_H-M   'P 1'
#
loop_
_entity.id
_entity.type
_entity.pdbx_description
1 polymer ?
#
loop_
_entity_poly.entity_id
_entity_poly.type
_entity_poly.pdbx_seq_one_letter_code
_entity_poly.pdbx_strand_id
1 'polypeptide(L)'
;MASQKGMPSSALRVLEEALGMGSTAAGDTAEAVAAEGAYYLEQVTITEASEDDYEYEEIPDDNYSIPEGEEDLAKAIQMVQEQATDTQILEQKTVLSSKHAVPEAIEDFLCNFLIKMGMTRTLDCFQSEWYELIQKGVTELRGGGHVPDVYTQNMLLENENKILKKELKHYKQAADKAREDLLKTQKERDFHRMHHKRTVQEKDKLINDLKGLKLHYASYEPTIRVLYEKHHALLKQKMLTSLERDRAVGQISGLQETLKRMEIGHSFHAPEIRGKSEI
;
A
#
# COMPACT_ATOMS: atom_id res chain seq x y z
N MET A 1 -15.82 -3.70 52.36
CA MET A 1 -14.85 -3.17 51.37
C MET A 1 -15.58 -3.02 50.05
N ALA A 2 -15.91 -1.78 49.65
CA ALA A 2 -16.02 -1.28 48.27
C ALA A 2 -16.86 0.01 48.27
N SER A 3 -16.18 1.15 48.22
CA SER A 3 -16.75 2.49 48.11
C SER A 3 -17.32 2.71 46.70
N GLN A 4 -18.56 3.18 46.58
CA GLN A 4 -19.00 3.95 45.40
C GLN A 4 -18.99 5.44 45.75
N LYS A 5 -17.93 6.10 45.28
CA LYS A 5 -17.71 7.55 45.20
C LYS A 5 -18.19 7.91 43.79
N GLY A 6 -19.31 8.61 43.59
CA GLY A 6 -19.41 10.07 43.70
C GLY A 6 -18.64 10.76 42.58
N MET A 7 -19.32 11.35 41.59
CA MET A 7 -18.92 12.58 40.87
C MET A 7 -20.11 13.14 40.03
N PRO A 8 -20.20 14.47 39.84
CA PRO A 8 -21.43 15.20 39.46
C PRO A 8 -21.48 15.62 37.98
N SER A 9 -22.70 15.71 37.44
CA SER A 9 -23.03 16.14 36.07
C SER A 9 -23.04 17.66 35.89
N SER A 10 -21.89 18.34 35.99
CA SER A 10 -21.87 19.82 36.03
C SER A 10 -20.71 20.51 35.29
N ALA A 11 -20.00 19.85 34.36
CA ALA A 11 -18.92 20.51 33.59
C ALA A 11 -19.29 20.82 32.13
N LEU A 12 -20.21 20.06 31.51
CA LEU A 12 -20.53 20.20 30.08
C LEU A 12 -21.59 21.24 29.75
N ARG A 13 -22.48 21.60 30.70
CA ARG A 13 -23.49 22.65 30.47
C ARG A 13 -22.95 24.08 30.61
N VAL A 14 -21.82 24.27 31.28
CA VAL A 14 -21.22 25.60 31.50
C VAL A 14 -20.46 26.10 30.26
N LEU A 15 -20.03 25.19 29.36
CA LEU A 15 -19.32 25.57 28.14
C LEU A 15 -20.25 25.87 26.95
N GLU A 16 -21.50 25.41 27.00
CA GLU A 16 -22.48 25.64 25.92
C GLU A 16 -23.18 27.00 26.05
N GLU A 17 -23.22 27.59 27.26
CA GLU A 17 -23.72 28.96 27.49
C GLU A 17 -22.69 30.07 27.24
N ALA A 18 -21.40 29.74 27.07
CA ALA A 18 -20.33 30.74 26.88
C ALA A 18 -20.13 31.20 25.43
N LEU A 19 -20.72 30.51 24.45
CA LEU A 19 -20.55 30.79 23.01
C LEU A 19 -21.86 31.24 22.37
N GLY A 20 -22.57 32.15 23.02
CA GLY A 20 -23.84 32.74 22.59
C GLY A 20 -23.92 32.97 21.08
N MET A 21 -24.52 32.01 20.38
CA MET A 21 -24.90 32.13 18.97
C MET A 21 -26.41 32.00 18.90
N GLY A 22 -27.06 33.09 19.31
CA GLY A 22 -28.44 33.36 18.96
C GLY A 22 -28.50 34.07 17.61
N SER A 23 -29.26 33.47 16.69
CA SER A 23 -30.19 34.14 15.77
C SER A 23 -29.67 35.10 14.68
N THR A 24 -30.09 34.74 13.47
CA THR A 24 -30.81 35.55 12.45
C THR A 24 -30.11 35.96 11.16
N ALA A 25 -30.95 35.87 10.13
CA ALA A 25 -30.74 36.04 8.72
C ALA A 25 -30.78 37.51 8.25
N ALA A 26 -30.43 37.65 6.96
CA ALA A 26 -30.81 38.68 6.00
C ALA A 26 -29.94 39.95 5.88
N GLY A 27 -29.66 40.33 4.62
CA GLY A 27 -29.62 41.72 4.18
C GLY A 27 -28.37 42.15 3.40
N ASP A 28 -28.57 42.46 2.13
CA ASP A 28 -27.63 43.04 1.16
C ASP A 28 -26.98 44.36 1.62
N THR A 29 -25.77 44.68 1.11
CA THR A 29 -25.47 45.78 0.15
C THR A 29 -24.01 46.24 0.17
N ALA A 30 -23.58 46.73 -1.01
CA ALA A 30 -22.54 47.74 -1.27
C ALA A 30 -21.07 47.29 -1.40
N GLU A 31 -20.70 47.04 -2.66
CA GLU A 31 -19.63 47.72 -3.42
C GLU A 31 -18.62 48.55 -2.59
N ALA A 32 -17.38 48.07 -2.51
CA ALA A 32 -16.21 48.89 -2.24
C ALA A 32 -14.97 48.37 -2.98
N VAL A 33 -14.36 49.29 -3.70
CA VAL A 33 -13.23 49.18 -4.60
C VAL A 33 -11.92 49.03 -3.82
N ALA A 34 -11.01 48.22 -4.37
CA ALA A 34 -9.56 48.20 -4.18
C ALA A 34 -9.01 48.26 -2.74
N ALA A 35 -8.67 47.09 -2.20
CA ALA A 35 -7.59 46.95 -1.25
C ALA A 35 -6.78 45.70 -1.61
N GLU A 36 -5.56 45.93 -2.07
CA GLU A 36 -4.46 44.97 -2.10
C GLU A 36 -4.30 44.43 -0.66
N GLY A 37 -4.73 43.19 -0.40
CA GLY A 37 -4.92 42.75 0.98
C GLY A 37 -4.98 41.23 1.16
N ALA A 38 -3.97 40.75 1.90
CA ALA A 38 -3.90 39.50 2.68
C ALA A 38 -4.31 38.19 1.98
N TYR A 39 -3.32 37.31 1.79
CA TYR A 39 -3.56 35.89 1.54
C TYR A 39 -3.96 35.21 2.86
N TYR A 40 -5.10 34.53 2.87
CA TYR A 40 -5.52 33.68 3.98
C TYR A 40 -5.34 32.22 3.57
N LEU A 41 -4.76 31.41 4.46
CA LEU A 41 -4.68 29.96 4.25
C LEU A 41 -6.05 29.36 4.59
N GLU A 42 -6.74 28.88 3.57
CA GLU A 42 -7.97 28.09 3.72
C GLU A 42 -7.59 26.72 4.30
N GLN A 43 -8.08 26.42 5.50
CA GLN A 43 -7.87 25.13 6.14
C GLN A 43 -8.77 24.10 5.46
N VAL A 44 -8.27 23.46 4.41
CA VAL A 44 -8.94 22.33 3.75
C VAL A 44 -8.76 21.10 4.64
N THR A 45 -9.78 20.77 5.43
CA THR A 45 -9.89 19.45 6.06
C THR A 45 -10.25 18.44 4.98
N ILE A 46 -9.27 17.68 4.49
CA ILE A 46 -9.55 16.44 3.77
C ILE A 46 -10.20 15.52 4.80
N THR A 47 -11.50 15.29 4.68
CA THR A 47 -12.17 14.22 5.42
C THR A 47 -11.57 12.91 4.93
N GLU A 48 -10.56 12.40 5.64
CA GLU A 48 -10.15 11.01 5.56
C GLU A 48 -11.38 10.19 5.92
N ALA A 49 -12.02 9.63 4.90
CA ALA A 49 -13.13 8.71 5.10
C ALA A 49 -12.56 7.46 5.74
N SER A 50 -12.70 7.40 7.07
CA SER A 50 -12.64 6.22 7.95
C SER A 50 -11.51 5.24 7.61
N GLU A 51 -10.48 5.22 8.46
CA GLU A 51 -9.71 4.00 8.70
C GLU A 51 -10.71 2.83 8.79
N ASP A 52 -10.58 1.92 7.84
CA ASP A 52 -11.28 0.65 7.81
C ASP A 52 -10.18 -0.35 8.17
N ASP A 53 -10.32 -0.97 9.35
CA ASP A 53 -9.41 -1.91 10.01
C ASP A 53 -9.11 -3.14 9.13
N TYR A 54 -8.46 -2.95 7.99
CA TYR A 54 -8.01 -4.05 7.15
C TYR A 54 -6.55 -4.35 7.44
N GLU A 55 -6.38 -5.35 8.31
CA GLU A 55 -5.11 -6.00 8.59
C GLU A 55 -4.54 -6.57 7.28
N TYR A 56 -3.38 -6.06 6.89
CA TYR A 56 -2.65 -6.55 5.71
C TYR A 56 -2.29 -8.01 5.96
N GLU A 57 -2.80 -8.91 5.11
CA GLU A 57 -2.42 -10.32 5.15
C GLU A 57 -0.94 -10.41 4.79
N GLU A 58 -0.11 -10.72 5.80
CA GLU A 58 1.33 -10.91 5.65
C GLU A 58 1.53 -12.04 4.63
N ILE A 59 2.05 -11.69 3.45
CA ILE A 59 2.39 -12.68 2.43
C ILE A 59 3.37 -13.64 3.12
N PRO A 60 3.10 -14.96 3.14
CA PRO A 60 4.06 -15.92 3.68
C PRO A 60 5.40 -15.62 3.03
N ASP A 61 6.42 -15.45 3.87
CA ASP A 61 7.81 -15.47 3.44
C ASP A 61 8.06 -16.88 2.88
N ASP A 62 7.63 -17.09 1.63
CA ASP A 62 8.13 -18.16 0.80
C ASP A 62 9.60 -17.80 0.66
N ASN A 63 10.36 -18.45 1.54
CA ASN A 63 11.78 -18.37 1.77
C ASN A 63 12.53 -18.74 0.48
N TYR A 64 12.37 -17.93 -0.57
CA TYR A 64 13.35 -17.78 -1.61
C TYR A 64 14.50 -17.12 -0.89
N SER A 65 15.38 -17.95 -0.34
CA SER A 65 16.69 -17.54 0.12
C SER A 65 17.38 -16.89 -1.08
N ILE A 66 17.17 -15.57 -1.23
CA ILE A 66 18.08 -14.70 -1.94
C ILE A 66 19.40 -14.96 -1.22
N PRO A 67 20.46 -15.42 -1.92
CA PRO A 67 21.71 -15.79 -1.28
C PRO A 67 22.13 -14.63 -0.36
N GLU A 68 22.29 -14.92 0.93
CA GLU A 68 22.81 -13.98 1.94
C GLU A 68 24.16 -13.47 1.44
N GLY A 69 24.13 -12.40 0.66
CA GLY A 69 25.27 -11.56 0.43
C GLY A 69 25.45 -10.74 1.70
N GLU A 70 26.25 -11.25 2.63
CA GLU A 70 27.06 -10.57 3.67
C GLU A 70 26.61 -9.18 4.20
N GLU A 71 25.31 -8.88 4.29
CA GLU A 71 24.77 -7.69 4.96
C GLU A 71 24.16 -8.12 6.29
N ASP A 72 25.06 -8.50 7.20
CA ASP A 72 24.76 -8.85 8.59
C ASP A 72 24.16 -7.63 9.31
N LEU A 73 22.96 -7.76 9.88
CA LEU A 73 22.28 -6.71 10.66
C LEU A 73 23.18 -6.18 11.78
N ALA A 74 24.04 -7.03 12.34
CA ALA A 74 25.04 -6.64 13.32
C ALA A 74 26.04 -5.61 12.75
N LYS A 75 26.42 -5.76 11.49
CA LYS A 75 27.32 -4.85 10.77
C LYS A 75 26.65 -3.51 10.49
N ALA A 76 25.35 -3.51 10.17
CA ALA A 76 24.58 -2.27 10.01
C ALA A 76 24.46 -1.49 11.34
N ILE A 77 24.16 -2.18 12.44
CA ILE A 77 24.11 -1.59 13.78
C ILE A 77 25.49 -1.06 14.20
N GLN A 78 26.55 -1.83 13.92
CA GLN A 78 27.92 -1.41 14.19
C GLN A 78 28.29 -0.16 13.39
N MET A 79 27.96 -0.10 12.09
CA MET A 79 28.22 1.07 11.25
C MET A 79 27.46 2.31 11.76
N VAL A 80 26.20 2.18 12.18
CA VAL A 80 25.43 3.29 12.77
C VAL A 80 26.05 3.76 14.08
N GLN A 81 26.48 2.83 14.93
CA GLN A 81 27.15 3.16 16.18
C GLN A 81 28.51 3.83 15.94
N GLU A 82 29.30 3.34 14.99
CA GLU A 82 30.57 3.92 14.57
C GLU A 82 30.38 5.32 14.00
N GLN A 83 29.35 5.54 13.18
CA GLN A 83 28.98 6.88 12.69
C GLN A 83 28.54 7.82 13.81
N ALA A 84 27.80 7.33 14.81
CA ALA A 84 27.40 8.11 15.98
C ALA A 84 28.61 8.47 16.84
N THR A 85 29.59 7.57 16.97
CA THR A 85 30.84 7.89 17.66
C THR A 85 31.72 8.84 16.85
N ASP A 86 31.81 8.68 15.54
CA ASP A 86 32.59 9.55 14.67
C ASP A 86 32.01 10.96 14.63
N THR A 87 30.70 11.11 14.57
CA THR A 87 30.01 12.42 14.67
C THR A 87 30.27 13.06 16.03
N GLN A 88 30.19 12.30 17.12
CA GLN A 88 30.51 12.80 18.46
C GLN A 88 32.00 13.18 18.61
N ILE A 89 32.92 12.43 18.02
CA ILE A 89 34.36 12.74 17.99
C ILE A 89 34.62 13.97 17.11
N LEU A 90 33.92 14.12 15.99
CA LEU A 90 34.01 15.28 15.12
C LEU A 90 33.51 16.54 15.85
N GLU A 91 32.39 16.44 16.57
CA GLU A 91 31.83 17.50 17.42
C GLU A 91 32.79 17.88 18.56
N GLN A 92 33.38 16.91 19.24
CA GLN A 92 34.37 17.18 20.29
C GLN A 92 35.69 17.77 19.74
N LYS A 93 36.11 17.36 18.54
CA LYS A 93 37.33 17.86 17.87
C LYS A 93 37.11 19.22 17.18
N THR A 94 35.86 19.57 16.88
CA THR A 94 35.47 20.91 16.39
C THR A 94 35.22 21.91 17.50
N VAL A 95 35.30 21.53 18.78
CA VAL A 95 35.57 22.47 19.88
C VAL A 95 37.03 22.93 19.78
N LEU A 96 37.35 23.64 18.70
CA LEU A 96 38.50 24.51 18.67
C LEU A 96 38.26 25.54 19.77
N SER A 97 39.02 25.40 20.85
CA SER A 97 39.29 26.47 21.80
C SER A 97 39.29 27.78 21.01
N SER A 98 38.33 28.65 21.33
CA SER A 98 38.26 30.01 20.82
C SER A 98 39.54 30.72 21.24
N LYS A 99 40.61 30.47 20.49
CA LYS A 99 41.83 31.24 20.56
C LYS A 99 41.41 32.58 20.02
N HIS A 100 41.29 33.56 20.91
CA HIS A 100 41.20 34.95 20.50
C HIS A 100 42.20 35.17 19.37
N ALA A 101 41.67 35.49 18.19
CA ALA A 101 42.47 35.81 17.03
C ALA A 101 43.40 36.94 17.46
N VAL A 102 44.70 36.65 17.50
CA VAL A 102 45.72 37.69 17.63
C VAL A 102 45.41 38.66 16.50
N PRO A 103 45.10 39.92 16.78
CA PRO A 103 44.49 40.72 15.75
C PRO A 103 45.50 40.94 14.62
N GLU A 104 45.03 40.84 13.38
CA GLU A 104 45.91 40.93 12.22
C GLU A 104 46.62 42.28 12.19
N ALA A 105 47.90 42.26 11.86
CA ALA A 105 48.62 43.48 11.54
C ALA A 105 47.96 44.15 10.33
N ILE A 106 47.90 45.49 10.30
CA ILE A 106 47.25 46.25 9.21
C ILE A 106 47.76 45.81 7.83
N GLU A 107 49.05 45.45 7.74
CA GLU A 107 49.71 44.96 6.53
C GLU A 107 49.05 43.70 5.96
N ASP A 108 48.83 42.69 6.81
CA ASP A 108 48.22 41.42 6.43
C ASP A 108 46.77 41.64 5.98
N PHE A 109 46.04 42.51 6.67
CA PHE A 109 44.68 42.89 6.28
C PHE A 109 44.63 43.57 4.91
N LEU A 110 45.52 44.53 4.63
CA LEU A 110 45.55 45.21 3.34
C LEU A 110 45.91 44.24 2.22
N CYS A 111 46.87 43.34 2.44
CA CYS A 111 47.22 42.31 1.46
C CYS A 111 46.03 41.37 1.20
N ASN A 112 45.42 40.83 2.25
CA ASN A 112 44.25 39.95 2.16
C ASN A 112 43.05 40.64 1.48
N PHE A 113 42.82 41.93 1.78
CA PHE A 113 41.78 42.73 1.15
C PHE A 113 42.01 42.91 -0.35
N LEU A 114 43.23 43.35 -0.74
CA LEU A 114 43.58 43.55 -2.15
C LEU A 114 43.51 42.24 -2.95
N ILE A 115 43.90 41.11 -2.33
CA ILE A 115 43.77 39.77 -2.92
C ILE A 115 42.28 39.40 -3.08
N LYS A 116 41.46 39.54 -2.02
CA LYS A 116 40.02 39.19 -2.05
C LYS A 116 39.25 40.00 -3.08
N MET A 117 39.61 41.28 -3.27
CA MET A 117 38.99 42.18 -4.25
C MET A 117 39.60 42.04 -5.66
N GLY A 118 40.61 41.19 -5.85
CA GLY A 118 41.24 40.95 -7.16
C GLY A 118 42.13 42.11 -7.67
N MET A 119 42.58 43.00 -6.78
CA MET A 119 43.37 44.20 -7.11
C MET A 119 44.88 43.91 -7.14
N THR A 120 45.30 43.02 -8.03
CA THR A 120 46.68 42.49 -8.06
C THR A 120 47.75 43.54 -8.38
N ARG A 121 47.46 44.50 -9.28
CA ARG A 121 48.41 45.59 -9.58
C ARG A 121 48.63 46.52 -8.39
N THR A 122 47.56 46.83 -7.66
CA THR A 122 47.63 47.67 -6.45
C THR A 122 48.37 46.95 -5.33
N LEU A 123 48.18 45.64 -5.22
CA LEU A 123 48.94 44.79 -4.31
C LEU A 123 50.44 44.83 -4.60
N ASP A 124 50.85 44.65 -5.86
CA ASP A 124 52.27 44.67 -6.26
C ASP A 124 52.93 46.02 -5.97
N CYS A 125 52.24 47.13 -6.28
CA CYS A 125 52.73 48.48 -5.95
C CYS A 125 52.84 48.68 -4.44
N PHE A 126 51.81 48.31 -3.68
CA PHE A 126 51.80 48.43 -2.23
C PHE A 126 52.94 47.62 -1.59
N GLN A 127 53.12 46.36 -1.98
CA GLN A 127 54.19 45.51 -1.46
C GLN A 127 55.58 46.09 -1.79
N SER A 128 55.78 46.57 -3.01
CA SER A 128 57.06 47.15 -3.43
C SER A 128 57.42 48.40 -2.62
N GLU A 129 56.48 49.34 -2.47
CA GLU A 129 56.64 50.55 -1.67
C GLU A 129 56.85 50.22 -0.19
N TRP A 130 56.13 49.22 0.32
CA TRP A 130 56.22 48.78 1.71
C TRP A 130 57.61 48.20 2.04
N TYR A 131 58.13 47.31 1.20
CA TYR A 131 59.47 46.76 1.36
C TYR A 131 60.56 47.84 1.23
N GLU A 132 60.39 48.81 0.34
CA GLU A 132 61.31 49.95 0.21
C GLU A 132 61.31 50.83 1.47
N LEU A 133 60.14 51.03 2.09
CA LEU A 133 59.99 51.80 3.32
C LEU A 133 60.64 51.11 4.53
N ILE A 134 60.51 49.78 4.61
CA ILE A 134 61.20 48.95 5.62
C ILE A 134 62.72 49.04 5.46
N GLN A 135 63.23 48.94 4.23
CA GLN A 135 64.68 49.01 3.96
C GLN A 135 65.29 50.38 4.32
N LYS A 136 64.52 51.45 4.20
CA LYS A 136 64.94 52.81 4.58
C LYS A 136 64.90 53.06 6.10
N GLY A 137 64.50 52.08 6.91
CA GLY A 137 64.57 52.14 8.37
C GLY A 137 63.51 53.03 9.03
N VAL A 138 62.47 53.44 8.30
CA VAL A 138 61.35 54.22 8.84
C VAL A 138 60.49 53.30 9.71
N THR A 139 60.83 53.23 11.00
CA THR A 139 60.33 52.23 11.95
C THR A 139 59.04 52.63 12.66
N GLU A 140 58.59 53.89 12.50
CA GLU A 140 57.41 54.43 13.21
C GLU A 140 56.09 53.78 12.80
N LEU A 141 56.03 53.09 11.66
CA LEU A 141 54.82 52.44 11.17
C LEU A 141 54.54 51.07 11.81
N ARG A 142 55.54 50.48 12.50
CA ARG A 142 55.42 49.17 13.17
C ARG A 142 54.52 49.19 14.42
N GLY A 143 54.08 50.38 14.84
CA GLY A 143 53.06 50.59 15.88
C GLY A 143 51.65 50.82 15.34
N GLY A 144 51.42 50.65 14.02
CA GLY A 144 50.12 50.80 13.39
C GLY A 144 49.11 49.84 14.00
N GLY A 145 48.10 50.42 14.66
CA GLY A 145 47.15 49.70 15.52
C GLY A 145 46.44 48.54 14.84
N HIS A 146 46.00 47.57 15.63
CA HIS A 146 45.21 46.44 15.16
C HIS A 146 44.01 46.85 14.30
N VAL A 147 43.74 46.05 13.28
CA VAL A 147 42.59 46.21 12.38
C VAL A 147 41.29 46.22 13.21
N PRO A 148 40.34 47.14 12.92
CA PRO A 148 39.09 47.20 13.65
C PRO A 148 38.32 45.87 13.60
N ASP A 149 38.01 45.32 14.78
CA ASP A 149 37.33 44.03 15.00
C ASP A 149 36.04 43.87 14.15
N VAL A 150 35.34 44.97 13.89
CA VAL A 150 34.10 45.02 13.09
C VAL A 150 34.29 44.49 11.66
N TYR A 151 35.44 44.72 11.02
CA TYR A 151 35.70 44.20 9.67
C TYR A 151 35.84 42.67 9.70
N THR A 152 36.67 42.17 10.63
CA THR A 152 36.90 40.74 10.80
C THR A 152 35.60 40.03 11.13
N GLN A 153 34.79 40.63 12.00
CA GLN A 153 33.46 40.15 12.32
C GLN A 153 32.54 40.13 11.09
N ASN A 154 32.50 41.18 10.27
CA ASN A 154 31.72 41.19 9.03
C ASN A 154 32.19 40.14 8.03
N MET A 155 33.49 39.92 7.89
CA MET A 155 34.03 38.88 7.02
C MET A 155 33.64 37.46 7.50
N LEU A 156 33.66 37.22 8.82
CA LEU A 156 33.18 35.96 9.40
C LEU A 156 31.68 35.79 9.14
N LEU A 157 30.87 36.81 9.37
CA LEU A 157 29.42 36.80 9.12
C LEU A 157 29.08 36.61 7.64
N GLU A 158 29.87 37.17 6.71
CA GLU A 158 29.73 36.93 5.26
C GLU A 158 29.98 35.47 4.90
N ASN A 159 31.04 34.88 5.46
CA ASN A 159 31.39 33.48 5.24
C ASN A 159 30.32 32.54 5.82
N GLU A 160 29.86 32.81 7.03
CA GLU A 160 28.77 32.07 7.68
C GLU A 160 27.48 32.17 6.85
N ASN A 161 27.09 33.37 6.42
CA ASN A 161 25.95 33.55 5.52
C ASN A 161 26.09 32.75 4.22
N LYS A 162 27.30 32.67 3.66
CA LYS A 162 27.56 31.90 2.44
C LYS A 162 27.41 30.39 2.69
N ILE A 163 27.84 29.89 3.84
CA ILE A 163 27.68 28.49 4.25
C ILE A 163 26.19 28.19 4.49
N LEU A 164 25.52 28.99 5.30
CA LEU A 164 24.08 28.85 5.61
C LEU A 164 23.23 28.88 4.34
N LYS A 165 23.54 29.75 3.38
CA LYS A 165 22.84 29.78 2.08
C LYS A 165 23.02 28.49 1.28
N LYS A 166 24.21 27.88 1.32
CA LYS A 166 24.46 26.59 0.65
C LYS A 166 23.72 25.45 1.33
N GLU A 167 23.79 25.40 2.67
CA GLU A 167 23.07 24.40 3.46
C GLU A 167 21.57 24.51 3.27
N LEU A 168 21.01 25.72 3.31
CA LEU A 168 19.59 25.96 3.04
C LEU A 168 19.18 25.45 1.65
N LYS A 169 20.01 25.68 0.63
CA LYS A 169 19.77 25.13 -0.72
C LYS A 169 19.80 23.59 -0.71
N HIS A 170 20.76 22.98 -0.02
CA HIS A 170 20.86 21.53 0.11
C HIS A 170 19.62 20.95 0.82
N TYR A 171 19.20 21.54 1.95
CA TYR A 171 18.02 21.10 2.68
C TYR A 171 16.74 21.24 1.87
N LYS A 172 16.59 22.31 1.10
CA LYS A 172 15.46 22.45 0.15
C LYS A 172 15.45 21.32 -0.87
N GLN A 173 16.58 21.02 -1.49
CA GLN A 173 16.67 19.93 -2.48
C GLN A 173 16.37 18.56 -1.85
N ALA A 174 16.86 18.32 -0.63
CA ALA A 174 16.58 17.08 0.10
C ALA A 174 15.09 16.97 0.45
N ALA A 175 14.46 18.05 0.90
CA ALA A 175 13.03 18.09 1.20
C ALA A 175 12.17 17.87 -0.05
N ASP A 176 12.52 18.50 -1.18
CA ASP A 176 11.83 18.30 -2.45
C ASP A 176 11.92 16.85 -2.94
N LYS A 177 13.12 16.25 -2.85
CA LYS A 177 13.31 14.83 -3.19
C LYS A 177 12.50 13.91 -2.27
N ALA A 178 12.52 14.16 -0.96
CA ALA A 178 11.73 13.38 0.01
C ALA A 178 10.23 13.49 -0.28
N ARG A 179 9.74 14.67 -0.65
CA ARG A 179 8.34 14.89 -1.05
C ARG A 179 7.98 14.11 -2.32
N GLU A 180 8.87 14.08 -3.31
CA GLU A 180 8.66 13.28 -4.54
C GLU A 180 8.62 11.78 -4.27
N ASP A 181 9.52 11.27 -3.44
CA ASP A 181 9.57 9.85 -3.10
C ASP A 181 8.36 9.43 -2.23
N LEU A 182 7.90 10.31 -1.33
CA LEU A 182 6.64 10.13 -0.60
C LEU A 182 5.44 10.04 -1.54
N LEU A 183 5.37 10.90 -2.56
CA LEU A 183 4.28 10.83 -3.55
C LEU A 183 4.32 9.55 -4.38
N LYS A 184 5.50 9.03 -4.71
CA LYS A 184 5.63 7.73 -5.41
C LYS A 184 5.14 6.57 -4.56
N THR A 185 5.58 6.51 -3.30
CA THR A 185 5.18 5.44 -2.37
C THR A 185 3.69 5.48 -2.05
N GLN A 186 3.10 6.68 -1.90
CA GLN A 186 1.65 6.83 -1.76
C GLN A 186 0.87 6.28 -2.97
N LYS A 187 1.32 6.59 -4.19
CA LYS A 187 0.69 6.06 -5.41
C LYS A 187 0.78 4.54 -5.50
N GLU A 188 1.93 3.96 -5.15
CA GLU A 188 2.11 2.50 -5.15
C GLU A 188 1.22 1.83 -4.09
N ARG A 189 1.18 2.40 -2.87
CA ARG A 189 0.26 1.96 -1.82
C ARG A 189 -1.19 2.00 -2.30
N ASP A 190 -1.62 3.09 -2.93
CA ASP A 190 -2.99 3.25 -3.41
C ASP A 190 -3.31 2.30 -4.58
N PHE A 191 -2.33 2.03 -5.45
CA PHE A 191 -2.44 1.03 -6.50
C PHE A 191 -2.64 -0.37 -5.91
N HIS A 192 -1.81 -0.78 -4.96
CA HIS A 192 -1.96 -2.07 -4.27
C HIS A 192 -3.28 -2.18 -3.53
N ARG A 193 -3.69 -1.13 -2.80
CA ARG A 193 -4.98 -1.10 -2.09
C ARG A 193 -6.15 -1.25 -3.05
N MET A 194 -6.13 -0.55 -4.18
CA MET A 194 -7.17 -0.64 -5.21
C MET A 194 -7.19 -2.02 -5.87
N HIS A 195 -6.01 -2.56 -6.21
CA HIS A 195 -5.90 -3.88 -6.83
C HIS A 195 -6.39 -4.99 -5.89
N HIS A 196 -5.95 -4.98 -4.62
CA HIS A 196 -6.42 -5.92 -3.62
C HIS A 196 -7.95 -5.87 -3.47
N LYS A 197 -8.53 -4.67 -3.35
CA LYS A 197 -9.99 -4.49 -3.27
C LYS A 197 -10.71 -5.12 -4.46
N ARG A 198 -10.18 -4.94 -5.67
CA ARG A 198 -10.72 -5.58 -6.89
C ARG A 198 -10.61 -7.10 -6.83
N THR A 199 -9.45 -7.64 -6.45
CA THR A 199 -9.23 -9.08 -6.33
C THR A 199 -10.17 -9.71 -5.31
N VAL A 200 -10.42 -9.06 -4.17
CA VAL A 200 -11.41 -9.52 -3.18
C VAL A 200 -12.82 -9.56 -3.77
N GLN A 201 -13.23 -8.52 -4.50
CA GLN A 201 -14.54 -8.51 -5.17
C GLN A 201 -14.68 -9.65 -6.20
N GLU A 202 -13.65 -9.90 -6.99
CA GLU A 202 -13.62 -11.00 -7.96
C GLU A 202 -13.65 -12.37 -7.26
N LYS A 203 -12.89 -12.53 -6.17
CA LYS A 203 -12.91 -13.72 -5.31
C LYS A 203 -14.32 -13.99 -4.76
N ASP A 204 -14.98 -12.98 -4.20
CA ASP A 204 -16.30 -13.13 -3.60
C ASP A 204 -17.36 -13.49 -4.64
N LYS A 205 -17.25 -12.93 -5.85
CA LYS A 205 -18.09 -13.32 -6.98
C LYS A 205 -17.92 -14.81 -7.32
N LEU A 206 -16.68 -15.27 -7.46
CA LEU A 206 -16.39 -16.69 -7.75
C LEU A 206 -16.88 -17.61 -6.62
N ILE A 207 -16.74 -17.20 -5.36
CA ILE A 207 -17.27 -17.94 -4.21
C ILE A 207 -18.78 -18.09 -4.31
N ASN A 208 -19.50 -17.03 -4.69
CA ASN A 208 -20.95 -17.06 -4.84
C ASN A 208 -21.38 -17.96 -6.01
N ASP A 209 -20.69 -17.87 -7.15
CA ASP A 209 -20.95 -18.74 -8.31
C ASP A 209 -20.72 -20.21 -7.93
N LEU A 210 -19.64 -20.51 -7.19
CA LEU A 210 -19.34 -21.87 -6.72
C LEU A 210 -20.41 -22.40 -5.75
N LYS A 211 -20.90 -21.56 -4.83
CA LYS A 211 -22.00 -21.90 -3.93
C LYS A 211 -23.28 -22.22 -4.71
N GLY A 212 -23.62 -21.40 -5.70
CA GLY A 212 -24.76 -21.62 -6.58
C GLY A 212 -24.64 -22.93 -7.37
N LEU A 213 -23.45 -23.20 -7.93
CA LEU A 213 -23.18 -24.43 -8.66
C LEU A 213 -23.30 -25.67 -7.76
N LYS A 214 -22.75 -25.62 -6.55
CA LYS A 214 -22.87 -26.70 -5.56
C LYS A 214 -24.33 -26.98 -5.20
N LEU A 215 -25.14 -25.94 -5.04
CA LEU A 215 -26.57 -26.07 -4.77
C LEU A 215 -27.31 -26.72 -5.96
N HIS A 216 -27.00 -26.30 -7.18
CA HIS A 216 -27.55 -26.89 -8.40
C HIS A 216 -27.20 -28.38 -8.53
N TYR A 217 -25.95 -28.78 -8.27
CA TYR A 217 -25.58 -30.21 -8.27
C TYR A 217 -26.26 -31.00 -7.15
N ALA A 218 -26.37 -30.43 -5.95
CA ALA A 218 -27.12 -31.05 -4.86
C ALA A 218 -28.59 -31.27 -5.23
N SER A 219 -29.18 -30.44 -6.09
CA SER A 219 -30.55 -30.60 -6.57
C SER A 219 -30.76 -31.77 -7.55
N TYR A 220 -29.71 -32.21 -8.26
CA TYR A 220 -29.80 -33.40 -9.12
C TYR A 220 -29.77 -34.71 -8.36
N GLU A 221 -29.14 -34.73 -7.18
CA GLU A 221 -28.99 -35.94 -6.36
C GLU A 221 -30.35 -36.66 -6.12
N PRO A 222 -31.43 -35.99 -5.68
CA PRO A 222 -32.76 -36.62 -5.58
C PRO A 222 -33.31 -37.14 -6.91
N THR A 223 -33.11 -36.39 -8.00
CA THR A 223 -33.61 -36.77 -9.33
C THR A 223 -32.93 -38.05 -9.82
N ILE A 224 -31.62 -38.14 -9.64
CA ILE A 224 -30.83 -39.32 -9.97
C ILE A 224 -31.29 -40.52 -9.13
N ARG A 225 -31.48 -40.35 -7.81
CA ARG A 225 -31.99 -41.41 -6.93
C ARG A 225 -33.34 -41.95 -7.40
N VAL A 226 -34.30 -41.07 -7.69
CA VAL A 226 -35.62 -41.47 -8.20
C VAL A 226 -35.51 -42.22 -9.53
N LEU A 227 -34.62 -41.79 -10.43
CA LEU A 227 -34.39 -42.51 -11.70
C LEU A 227 -33.81 -43.90 -11.47
N TYR A 228 -32.85 -44.06 -10.55
CA TYR A 228 -32.31 -45.37 -10.18
C TYR A 228 -33.37 -46.30 -9.60
N GLU A 229 -34.20 -45.80 -8.68
CA GLU A 229 -35.31 -46.55 -8.09
C GLU A 229 -36.32 -46.99 -9.15
N LYS A 230 -36.72 -46.08 -10.05
CA LYS A 230 -37.62 -46.38 -11.17
C LYS A 230 -37.03 -47.44 -12.11
N HIS A 231 -35.75 -47.31 -12.46
CA HIS A 231 -35.07 -48.29 -13.31
C HIS A 231 -35.05 -49.69 -12.65
N HIS A 232 -34.73 -49.75 -11.37
CA HIS A 232 -34.72 -51.01 -10.63
C HIS A 232 -36.12 -51.63 -10.51
N ALA A 233 -37.16 -50.82 -10.28
CA ALA A 233 -38.55 -51.28 -10.26
C ALA A 233 -38.99 -51.81 -11.64
N LEU A 234 -38.66 -51.09 -12.71
CA LEU A 234 -38.98 -51.49 -14.08
C LEU A 234 -38.29 -52.79 -14.47
N LEU A 235 -37.03 -53.01 -14.05
CA LEU A 235 -36.33 -54.28 -14.25
C LEU A 235 -37.05 -55.45 -13.55
N LYS A 236 -37.49 -55.26 -12.30
CA LYS A 236 -38.28 -56.28 -11.57
C LYS A 236 -39.60 -56.58 -12.28
N GLN A 237 -40.33 -55.54 -12.68
CA GLN A 237 -41.60 -55.71 -13.39
C GLN A 237 -41.39 -56.41 -14.74
N LYS A 238 -40.38 -56.01 -15.53
CA LYS A 238 -40.02 -56.66 -16.79
C LYS A 238 -39.76 -58.16 -16.59
N MET A 239 -39.04 -58.52 -15.54
CA MET A 239 -38.76 -59.92 -15.20
C MET A 239 -40.05 -60.69 -14.87
N LEU A 240 -40.92 -60.14 -14.02
CA LEU A 240 -42.22 -60.74 -13.67
C LEU A 240 -43.11 -60.94 -14.90
N THR A 241 -43.29 -59.89 -15.71
CA THR A 241 -44.07 -59.95 -16.96
C THR A 241 -43.46 -60.95 -17.95
N SER A 242 -42.14 -61.13 -17.95
CA SER A 242 -41.52 -62.16 -18.78
C SER A 242 -41.89 -63.57 -18.34
N LEU A 243 -41.85 -63.84 -17.03
CA LEU A 243 -42.24 -65.14 -16.48
C LEU A 243 -43.73 -65.44 -16.72
N GLU A 244 -44.60 -64.44 -16.60
CA GLU A 244 -46.03 -64.57 -16.91
C GLU A 244 -46.26 -64.90 -18.38
N ARG A 245 -45.53 -64.21 -19.28
CA ARG A 245 -45.56 -64.50 -20.72
C ARG A 245 -45.09 -65.92 -21.02
N ASP A 246 -43.97 -66.35 -20.44
CA ASP A 246 -43.42 -67.69 -20.65
C ASP A 246 -44.38 -68.78 -20.14
N ARG A 247 -45.05 -68.53 -19.01
CA ARG A 247 -46.11 -69.42 -18.50
C ARG A 247 -47.30 -69.49 -19.46
N ALA A 248 -47.77 -68.36 -19.97
CA ALA A 248 -48.89 -68.32 -20.93
C ALA A 248 -48.54 -69.01 -22.25
N VAL A 249 -47.32 -68.78 -22.77
CA VAL A 249 -46.82 -69.47 -23.96
C VAL A 249 -46.74 -70.98 -23.73
N GLY A 250 -46.22 -71.42 -22.57
CA GLY A 250 -46.18 -72.85 -22.22
C GLY A 250 -47.57 -73.49 -22.14
N GLN A 251 -48.56 -72.77 -21.58
CA GLN A 251 -49.96 -73.22 -21.58
C GLN A 251 -50.53 -73.33 -23.00
N ILE A 252 -50.30 -72.33 -23.86
CA ILE A 252 -50.74 -72.34 -25.26
C ILE A 252 -50.09 -73.50 -26.02
N SER A 253 -48.79 -73.72 -25.88
CA SER A 253 -48.09 -74.85 -26.51
C SER A 253 -48.63 -76.19 -26.04
N GLY A 254 -48.88 -76.36 -24.73
CA GLY A 254 -49.52 -77.55 -24.18
C GLY A 254 -50.92 -77.79 -24.75
N LEU A 255 -51.75 -76.74 -24.82
CA LEU A 255 -53.09 -76.81 -25.44
C LEU A 255 -53.00 -77.15 -26.93
N GLN A 256 -52.08 -76.55 -27.68
CA GLN A 256 -51.85 -76.86 -29.10
C GLN A 256 -51.42 -78.31 -29.31
N GLU A 257 -50.57 -78.87 -28.44
CA GLU A 257 -50.21 -80.29 -28.48
C GLU A 257 -51.42 -81.20 -28.20
N THR A 258 -52.26 -80.85 -27.23
CA THR A 258 -53.49 -81.62 -26.96
C THR A 258 -54.47 -81.58 -28.14
N LEU A 259 -54.65 -80.41 -28.76
CA LEU A 259 -55.45 -80.26 -29.98
C LEU A 259 -54.89 -81.12 -31.11
N LYS A 260 -53.58 -81.06 -31.39
CA LYS A 260 -52.94 -81.91 -32.41
C LYS A 260 -53.14 -83.40 -32.14
N ARG A 261 -53.01 -83.85 -30.88
CA ARG A 261 -53.28 -85.26 -30.51
C ARG A 261 -54.73 -85.67 -30.78
N MET A 262 -55.69 -84.79 -30.48
CA MET A 262 -57.11 -85.04 -30.76
C MET A 262 -57.43 -85.05 -32.26
N GLU A 263 -56.79 -84.18 -33.05
CA GLU A 263 -56.90 -84.15 -34.51
C GLU A 263 -56.31 -85.43 -35.15
N ILE A 264 -55.15 -85.89 -34.66
CA ILE A 264 -54.55 -87.16 -35.10
C ILE A 264 -55.46 -88.34 -34.71
N GLY A 265 -56.07 -88.32 -33.52
CA GLY A 265 -57.05 -89.33 -33.09
C GLY A 265 -58.31 -89.40 -33.98
N HIS A 266 -58.75 -88.27 -34.54
CA HIS A 266 -59.86 -88.24 -35.50
C HIS A 266 -59.49 -88.77 -36.89
N SER A 267 -58.22 -88.67 -37.30
CA SER A 267 -57.76 -89.21 -38.60
C SER A 267 -57.69 -90.74 -38.66
N PHE A 268 -57.82 -91.45 -37.54
CA PHE A 268 -57.83 -92.93 -37.49
C PHE A 268 -59.24 -93.56 -37.50
N HIS A 269 -60.32 -92.78 -37.58
CA HIS A 269 -61.68 -93.34 -37.68
C HIS A 269 -62.42 -92.87 -38.95
N ALA A 270 -61.99 -93.41 -40.09
CA ALA A 270 -62.83 -93.48 -41.28
C ALA A 270 -62.72 -94.88 -41.91
N PRO A 271 -63.63 -95.83 -41.57
CA PRO A 271 -63.90 -96.97 -42.40
C PRO A 271 -64.85 -96.55 -43.53
N GLU A 272 -64.35 -96.72 -44.76
CA GLU A 272 -65.11 -96.76 -46.01
C GLU A 272 -66.29 -97.75 -45.87
N ILE A 273 -67.54 -97.32 -46.10
CA ILE A 273 -68.61 -98.24 -46.50
C ILE A 273 -69.17 -97.77 -47.85
N ARG A 274 -68.71 -98.49 -48.86
CA ARG A 274 -69.18 -98.53 -50.24
C ARG A 274 -70.55 -99.22 -50.27
N GLY A 275 -71.55 -98.60 -50.91
CA GLY A 275 -72.85 -99.22 -51.20
C GLY A 275 -73.48 -98.60 -52.45
N LYS A 276 -73.47 -99.35 -53.55
CA LYS A 276 -74.16 -99.05 -54.82
C LYS A 276 -75.67 -99.29 -54.67
N SER A 277 -76.51 -98.52 -55.37
CA SER A 277 -77.69 -99.04 -56.11
C SER A 277 -78.48 -97.94 -56.85
N GLU A 278 -78.52 -98.09 -58.18
CA GLU A 278 -79.52 -97.74 -59.22
C GLU A 278 -80.78 -96.94 -58.84
N ILE A 279 -81.10 -95.89 -59.65
CA ILE A 279 -82.12 -95.90 -60.72
C ILE A 279 -81.55 -95.10 -61.91
#